data_AF-A0A497QZ48-F1
#
_entry.id   AF-A0A497QZ48-F1
#
_cell.length_a   1.000
_cell.length_b   1.000
_cell.length_c   1.000
_cell.angle_alpha   90.00
_cell.angle_beta   90.00
_cell.angle_gamma   90.00
#
_symmetry.space_group_name_H-M   'P 1'
#
loop_
_entity.id
_entity.type
_entity.pdbx_description
1 polymer ?
#
loop_
_entity_poly.entity_id
_entity_poly.type
_entity_poly.pdbx_seq_one_letter_code
_entity_poly.pdbx_strand_id
1 'polypeptide(L)'
;MIEEVIEEGLAKICIDNVFYNPRMRFCRDLDMLLFKNLEKHEYLDALAASGVRGIRAALEADYQPIFNDWDLKAIEVIKKNLKFNGINAEIYNKDASLLMRERKFKHIDIDPFGSPSEFIDSACYSVLKYLSVTATDTAALCGSATNSGLRKYSAFAKKTEYYPEVGVRILIGKIAREITKYDKAFEVILCWAREHYYRIPLKVVKSTSKAGKLYKDVGYLFHCFNCL
;
A
#
# COMPACT_ATOMS: atom_id res chain seq x y z
N MET A 1 0.19 22.55 26.21
CA MET A 1 -0.64 21.33 26.10
C MET A 1 0.29 20.15 26.14
N ILE A 2 0.03 19.14 26.96
CA ILE A 2 0.81 17.90 26.97
C ILE A 2 0.46 17.18 25.67
N GLU A 3 1.43 17.00 24.79
CA GLU A 3 1.24 16.30 23.52
C GLU A 3 1.04 14.81 23.81
N GLU A 4 -0.05 14.24 23.32
CA GLU A 4 -0.34 12.82 23.52
C GLU A 4 0.62 11.98 22.65
N VAL A 5 1.53 11.27 23.32
CA VAL A 5 2.48 10.35 22.69
C VAL A 5 1.87 8.96 22.69
N ILE A 6 1.81 8.34 21.52
CA ILE A 6 1.31 6.99 21.31
C ILE A 6 2.48 6.08 21.01
N GLU A 7 2.50 4.92 21.69
CA GLU A 7 3.47 3.87 21.44
C GLU A 7 2.81 2.76 20.60
N GLU A 8 3.41 2.43 19.46
CA GLU A 8 2.99 1.32 18.61
C GLU A 8 4.21 0.51 18.16
N GLY A 9 4.29 -0.74 18.65
CA GLY A 9 5.50 -1.53 18.46
C GLY A 9 6.68 -0.86 19.15
N LEU A 10 7.77 -0.64 18.42
CA LEU A 10 8.93 0.12 18.93
C LEU A 10 8.83 1.63 18.66
N ALA A 11 7.83 2.07 17.89
CA ALA A 11 7.69 3.47 17.50
C ALA A 11 6.97 4.30 18.57
N LYS A 12 7.50 5.49 18.84
CA LYS A 12 6.86 6.53 19.64
C LYS A 12 6.44 7.69 18.74
N ILE A 13 5.15 7.97 18.63
CA ILE A 13 4.63 8.99 17.71
C ILE A 13 3.75 9.99 18.44
N CYS A 14 3.76 11.22 17.94
CA CYS A 14 2.76 12.23 18.21
C CYS A 14 1.93 12.45 16.94
N ILE A 15 0.64 12.77 17.12
CA ILE A 15 -0.30 12.89 15.99
C ILE A 15 -0.54 14.35 15.60
N ASP A 16 -0.58 15.30 16.54
CA ASP A 16 -0.82 16.74 16.31
C ASP A 16 -1.90 17.04 15.23
N ASN A 17 -3.06 16.38 15.32
CA ASN A 17 -4.18 16.46 14.35
C ASN A 17 -3.91 15.97 12.92
N VAL A 18 -2.81 15.26 12.68
CA VAL A 18 -2.56 14.49 11.45
C VAL A 18 -3.28 13.14 11.56
N PHE A 19 -3.47 12.43 10.44
CA PHE A 19 -4.16 11.16 10.50
C PHE A 19 -3.33 10.06 11.21
N TYR A 20 -4.00 9.33 12.11
CA TYR A 20 -3.56 8.04 12.62
C TYR A 20 -4.79 7.18 12.91
N ASN A 21 -4.73 5.91 12.51
CA ASN A 21 -5.79 4.95 12.79
C ASN A 21 -5.24 3.77 13.61
N PRO A 22 -5.65 3.60 14.88
CA PRO A 22 -5.23 2.49 15.71
C PRO A 22 -5.75 1.13 15.19
N ARG A 23 -6.85 1.10 14.43
CA ARG A 23 -7.36 -0.15 13.81
C ARG A 23 -6.42 -0.72 12.76
N MET A 24 -5.52 0.09 12.22
CA MET A 24 -4.49 -0.34 11.26
C MET A 24 -3.24 -0.94 11.94
N ARG A 25 -3.20 -1.03 13.29
CA ARG A 25 -2.07 -1.62 14.03
C ARG A 25 -1.76 -3.03 13.55
N PHE A 26 -2.77 -3.89 13.40
CA PHE A 26 -2.55 -5.26 12.90
C PHE A 26 -1.96 -5.29 11.49
N CYS A 27 -2.39 -4.38 10.60
CA CYS A 27 -1.83 -4.26 9.26
C CYS A 27 -0.33 -3.99 9.36
N ARG A 28 0.05 -2.99 10.16
CA ARG A 28 1.45 -2.60 10.37
C ARG A 28 2.26 -3.70 11.06
N ASP A 29 1.70 -4.39 12.05
CA ASP A 29 2.37 -5.52 12.72
C ASP A 29 2.71 -6.64 11.74
N LEU A 30 1.74 -7.03 10.89
CA LEU A 30 1.95 -8.09 9.91
C LEU A 30 2.93 -7.66 8.81
N ASP A 31 2.89 -6.38 8.40
CA ASP A 31 3.90 -5.82 7.51
C ASP A 31 5.30 -5.89 8.13
N MET A 32 5.48 -5.57 9.42
CA MET A 32 6.80 -5.66 10.08
C MET A 32 7.32 -7.10 10.14
N LEU A 33 6.44 -8.07 10.42
CA LEU A 33 6.80 -9.50 10.38
C LEU A 33 7.23 -9.93 8.98
N LEU A 34 6.52 -9.48 7.94
CA LEU A 34 6.89 -9.76 6.57
C LEU A 34 8.23 -9.10 6.21
N PHE A 35 8.36 -7.80 6.48
CA PHE A 35 9.50 -6.98 6.09
C PHE A 35 10.81 -7.50 6.71
N LYS A 36 10.79 -7.99 7.95
CA LYS A 36 11.94 -8.68 8.58
C LYS A 36 12.50 -9.86 7.78
N ASN A 37 11.68 -10.49 6.95
CA ASN A 37 12.03 -11.67 6.15
C ASN A 37 12.29 -11.33 4.68
N LEU A 38 12.22 -10.06 4.28
CA LEU A 38 12.57 -9.60 2.94
C LEU A 38 14.00 -9.07 2.92
N GLU A 39 14.55 -8.93 1.72
CA GLU A 39 15.82 -8.23 1.56
C GLU A 39 15.65 -6.77 2.00
N LYS A 40 16.48 -6.33 2.96
CA LYS A 40 16.46 -4.99 3.53
C LYS A 40 16.95 -3.97 2.52
N HIS A 41 16.17 -2.93 2.28
CA HIS A 41 16.44 -1.93 1.26
C HIS A 41 15.82 -0.58 1.63
N GLU A 42 16.04 0.41 0.75
CA GLU A 42 15.25 1.64 0.70
C GLU A 42 13.74 1.34 0.61
N TYR A 43 12.96 2.07 1.41
CA TYR A 43 11.50 1.94 1.51
C TYR A 43 10.80 3.29 1.45
N LEU A 44 9.96 3.50 0.44
CA LEU A 44 9.13 4.69 0.35
C LEU A 44 7.80 4.48 1.09
N ASP A 45 7.59 5.24 2.16
CA ASP A 45 6.28 5.48 2.76
C ASP A 45 5.60 6.64 2.02
N ALA A 46 4.84 6.33 0.96
CA ALA A 46 4.44 7.33 -0.03
C ALA A 46 3.34 8.29 0.47
N LEU A 47 2.52 7.85 1.43
CA LEU A 47 1.44 8.60 2.06
C LEU A 47 1.57 8.47 3.59
N ALA A 48 2.65 9.02 4.13
CA ALA A 48 3.15 8.70 5.46
C ALA A 48 2.26 9.17 6.61
N ALA A 49 1.49 10.25 6.45
CA ALA A 49 0.72 10.91 7.50
C ALA A 49 1.57 11.16 8.77
N SER A 50 1.35 10.39 9.85
CA SER A 50 2.18 10.48 11.07
C SER A 50 3.58 9.88 10.95
N GLY A 51 3.86 9.14 9.87
CA GLY A 51 5.11 8.43 9.64
C GLY A 51 5.23 7.10 10.40
N VAL A 52 4.18 6.68 11.12
CA VAL A 52 4.24 5.48 11.99
C VAL A 52 4.72 4.24 11.26
N ARG A 53 4.32 4.05 10.00
CA ARG A 53 4.65 2.85 9.23
C ARG A 53 6.13 2.82 8.86
N GLY A 54 6.67 3.88 8.25
CA GLY A 54 8.09 3.98 7.95
C GLY A 54 8.99 3.99 9.19
N ILE A 55 8.56 4.62 10.31
CA ILE A 55 9.31 4.59 11.58
C ILE A 55 9.41 3.16 12.10
N ARG A 56 8.29 2.42 12.12
CA ARG A 56 8.31 1.01 12.51
C ARG A 56 9.16 0.16 11.56
N ALA A 57 9.11 0.42 10.25
CA ALA A 57 9.96 -0.28 9.28
C ALA A 57 11.45 -0.11 9.59
N ALA A 58 11.89 1.09 9.99
CA ALA A 58 13.26 1.31 10.44
C ALA A 58 13.58 0.56 11.72
N LEU A 59 12.78 0.74 12.78
CA LEU A 59 13.10 0.22 14.12
C LEU A 59 12.93 -1.29 14.23
N GLU A 60 11.94 -1.86 13.54
CA GLU A 60 11.56 -3.25 13.70
C GLU A 60 12.09 -4.12 12.57
N ALA A 61 12.28 -3.60 11.34
CA ALA A 61 12.67 -4.39 10.19
C ALA A 61 14.02 -3.97 9.55
N ASP A 62 14.71 -2.98 10.10
CA ASP A 62 16.03 -2.49 9.63
C ASP A 62 15.99 -2.01 8.16
N TYR A 63 14.90 -1.33 7.82
CA TYR A 63 14.74 -0.63 6.55
C TYR A 63 15.29 0.79 6.60
N GLN A 64 15.56 1.36 5.41
CA GLN A 64 15.92 2.77 5.24
C GLN A 64 14.70 3.52 4.69
N PRO A 65 13.82 4.07 5.54
CA PRO A 65 12.60 4.71 5.09
C PRO A 65 12.87 6.08 4.46
N ILE A 66 12.08 6.38 3.45
CA ILE A 66 11.90 7.70 2.85
C ILE A 66 10.43 8.05 3.04
N PHE A 67 10.16 9.22 3.58
CA PHE A 67 8.80 9.64 3.91
C PHE A 67 8.30 10.65 2.88
N ASN A 68 7.06 10.50 2.45
CA ASN A 68 6.38 11.51 1.65
C ASN A 68 4.97 11.75 2.19
N ASP A 69 4.57 13.02 2.21
CA ASP A 69 3.17 13.40 2.36
C ASP A 69 2.92 14.71 1.61
N TRP A 70 1.72 14.91 1.10
CA TRP A 70 1.35 16.15 0.41
C TRP A 70 0.98 17.27 1.41
N ASP A 71 0.54 16.91 2.61
CA ASP A 71 0.19 17.87 3.66
C ASP A 71 1.45 18.33 4.43
N LEU A 72 1.72 19.64 4.38
CA LEU A 72 2.81 20.25 5.14
C LEU A 72 2.73 19.98 6.65
N LYS A 73 1.52 19.84 7.22
CA LYS A 73 1.37 19.49 8.64
C LYS A 73 1.88 18.08 8.93
N ALA A 74 1.58 17.12 8.05
CA ALA A 74 2.10 15.76 8.16
C ALA A 74 3.63 15.75 8.13
N ILE A 75 4.25 16.59 7.28
CA ILE A 75 5.71 16.72 7.21
C ILE A 75 6.33 17.20 8.53
N GLU A 76 5.74 18.20 9.18
CA GLU A 76 6.23 18.67 10.48
C GLU A 76 6.06 17.60 11.57
N VAL A 77 4.95 16.86 11.56
CA VAL A 77 4.72 15.72 12.46
C VAL A 77 5.72 14.59 12.21
N ILE A 78 5.99 14.24 10.95
CA ILE A 78 7.00 13.23 10.59
C ILE A 78 8.38 13.65 11.12
N LYS A 79 8.81 14.89 10.88
CA LYS A 79 10.09 15.41 11.38
C LYS A 79 10.20 15.28 12.90
N LYS A 80 9.12 15.60 13.63
CA LYS A 80 9.07 15.50 15.08
C LYS A 80 9.12 14.05 15.55
N ASN A 81 8.35 13.16 14.93
CA ASN A 81 8.35 11.74 15.25
C ASN A 81 9.69 11.07 14.94
N LEU A 82 10.37 11.46 13.86
CA LEU A 82 11.73 11.00 13.57
C LEU A 82 12.72 11.40 14.66
N LYS A 83 12.63 12.63 15.18
CA LYS A 83 13.43 13.07 16.33
C LYS A 83 13.14 12.24 17.60
N PHE A 84 11.87 11.96 17.90
CA PHE A 84 11.51 11.14 19.06
C PHE A 84 12.07 9.72 19.01
N ASN A 85 12.26 9.17 17.81
CA ASN A 85 12.79 7.83 17.62
C ASN A 85 14.28 7.80 17.27
N GLY A 86 14.96 8.95 17.21
CA GLY A 86 16.38 9.04 16.85
C GLY A 86 16.69 8.59 15.43
N ILE A 87 15.74 8.74 14.49
CA ILE A 87 15.88 8.31 13.09
C ILE A 87 16.23 9.52 12.23
N ASN A 88 17.22 9.37 11.36
CA ASN A 88 17.52 10.33 10.29
C ASN A 88 17.09 9.74 8.94
N ALA A 89 16.19 10.42 8.23
CA ALA A 89 15.58 9.93 7.00
C ALA A 89 15.27 11.07 6.02
N GLU A 90 15.20 10.74 4.73
CA GLU A 90 14.73 11.68 3.71
C GLU A 90 13.22 11.92 3.85
N ILE A 91 12.79 13.17 3.69
CA ILE A 91 11.38 13.57 3.78
C ILE A 91 11.06 14.46 2.58
N TYR A 92 9.98 14.14 1.87
CA TYR A 92 9.47 14.91 0.74
C TYR A 92 8.07 15.44 1.04
N ASN A 93 7.81 16.67 0.59
CA ASN A 93 6.46 17.21 0.55
C ASN A 93 5.98 17.30 -0.91
N LYS A 94 5.49 16.19 -1.46
CA LYS A 94 5.09 16.09 -2.86
C LYS A 94 3.81 15.27 -3.02
N ASP A 95 3.15 15.49 -4.16
CA ASP A 95 2.22 14.50 -4.68
C ASP A 95 2.96 13.15 -4.86
N ALA A 96 2.38 12.08 -4.31
CA ALA A 96 3.01 10.77 -4.30
C ALA A 96 3.23 10.21 -5.72
N SER A 97 2.27 10.45 -6.62
CA SER A 97 2.37 10.03 -8.02
C SER A 97 3.52 10.75 -8.72
N LEU A 98 3.67 12.06 -8.52
CA LEU A 98 4.77 12.84 -9.08
C LEU A 98 6.14 12.35 -8.57
N LEU A 99 6.29 12.17 -7.25
CA LEU A 99 7.55 11.68 -6.66
C LEU A 99 7.95 10.32 -7.26
N MET A 100 7.00 9.40 -7.42
CA MET A 100 7.23 8.09 -8.04
C MET A 100 7.54 8.16 -9.55
N ARG A 101 7.20 9.26 -10.23
CA ARG A 101 7.61 9.48 -11.63
C ARG A 101 9.02 10.05 -11.74
N GLU A 102 9.45 10.82 -10.75
CA GLU A 102 10.79 11.42 -10.71
C GLU A 102 11.87 10.44 -10.27
N ARG A 103 11.57 9.54 -9.33
CA ARG A 103 12.53 8.61 -8.72
C ARG A 103 11.99 7.17 -8.73
N LYS A 104 12.91 6.21 -8.87
CA LYS A 104 12.65 4.78 -8.69
C LYS A 104 12.97 4.38 -7.25
N PHE A 105 12.17 3.50 -6.66
CA PHE A 105 12.37 3.04 -5.29
C PHE A 105 12.42 1.51 -5.23
N LYS A 106 13.22 0.97 -4.31
CA LYS A 106 13.33 -0.49 -4.14
C LYS A 106 12.06 -1.11 -3.59
N HIS A 107 11.54 -0.56 -2.48
CA HIS A 107 10.26 -0.92 -1.90
C HIS A 107 9.35 0.31 -1.89
N ILE A 108 8.12 0.18 -2.39
CA ILE A 108 7.10 1.24 -2.34
C ILE A 108 5.91 0.76 -1.52
N ASP A 109 5.43 1.60 -0.61
CA ASP A 109 4.19 1.40 0.12
C ASP A 109 3.15 2.46 -0.25
N ILE A 110 1.99 2.01 -0.74
CA ILE A 110 0.84 2.84 -1.08
C ILE A 110 -0.27 2.53 -0.07
N ASP A 111 -0.48 3.42 0.90
CA ASP A 111 -1.47 3.28 1.98
C ASP A 111 -2.40 4.51 2.09
N PRO A 112 -3.22 4.82 1.06
CA PRO A 112 -4.04 6.02 1.04
C PRO A 112 -5.35 5.87 1.82
N PHE A 113 -6.04 6.99 2.02
CA PHE A 113 -7.46 6.97 2.39
C PHE A 113 -8.32 6.62 1.18
N GLY A 114 -8.94 5.44 1.24
CA GLY A 114 -9.83 4.95 0.21
C GLY A 114 -9.09 4.16 -0.86
N SER A 115 -8.97 4.75 -2.05
CA SER A 115 -8.57 4.05 -3.27
C SER A 115 -7.09 4.25 -3.58
N PRO A 116 -6.28 3.19 -3.73
CA PRO A 116 -4.93 3.30 -4.27
C PRO A 116 -4.88 3.50 -5.77
N SER A 117 -6.01 3.36 -6.48
CA SER A 117 -6.02 3.29 -7.95
C SER A 117 -5.29 4.43 -8.66
N GLU A 118 -5.31 5.65 -8.14
CA GLU A 118 -4.67 6.81 -8.75
C GLU A 118 -3.14 6.78 -8.64
N PHE A 119 -2.61 6.06 -7.65
CA PHE A 119 -1.17 5.94 -7.40
C PHE A 119 -0.55 4.69 -8.03
N ILE A 120 -1.36 3.64 -8.29
CA ILE A 120 -0.86 2.33 -8.74
C ILE A 120 0.00 2.43 -10.01
N ASP A 121 -0.41 3.21 -11.02
CA ASP A 121 0.35 3.30 -12.28
C ASP A 121 1.75 3.91 -12.05
N SER A 122 1.83 5.01 -11.29
CA SER A 122 3.11 5.63 -10.93
C SER A 122 3.96 4.73 -10.04
N ALA A 123 3.35 4.01 -9.09
CA ALA A 123 4.04 3.02 -8.27
C ALA A 123 4.60 1.86 -9.12
N CYS A 124 3.83 1.35 -10.07
CA CYS A 124 4.23 0.30 -11.00
C CYS A 124 5.39 0.74 -11.91
N TYR A 125 5.37 1.98 -12.39
CA TYR A 125 6.49 2.57 -13.09
C TYR A 125 7.73 2.61 -12.18
N SER A 126 7.58 3.08 -10.94
CA SER A 126 8.67 3.40 -10.03
C SER A 126 9.35 2.19 -9.37
N VAL A 127 8.58 1.19 -8.96
CA VAL A 127 9.05 0.09 -8.11
C VAL A 127 10.12 -0.77 -8.76
N LEU A 128 11.15 -1.14 -8.01
CA LEU A 128 12.22 -2.02 -8.48
C LEU A 128 12.10 -3.45 -7.95
N LYS A 129 11.68 -3.66 -6.68
CA LYS A 129 11.73 -4.98 -6.04
C LYS A 129 10.48 -5.35 -5.25
N TYR A 130 9.92 -4.46 -4.43
CA TYR A 130 8.75 -4.77 -3.60
C TYR A 130 7.69 -3.67 -3.69
N LEU A 131 6.42 -4.06 -3.84
CA LEU A 131 5.29 -3.14 -3.87
C LEU A 131 4.27 -3.60 -2.83
N SER A 132 3.92 -2.74 -1.88
CA SER A 132 2.86 -2.98 -0.93
C SER A 132 1.72 -2.02 -1.19
N VAL A 133 0.52 -2.54 -1.38
CA VAL A 133 -0.68 -1.74 -1.69
C VAL A 133 -1.77 -2.01 -0.67
N THR A 134 -2.31 -0.96 -0.09
CA THR A 134 -3.52 -0.98 0.72
C THR A 134 -4.68 -0.34 -0.04
N ALA A 135 -5.87 -0.91 0.09
CA ALA A 135 -7.11 -0.23 -0.29
C ALA A 135 -8.10 -0.28 0.87
N THR A 136 -8.69 0.86 1.24
CA THR A 136 -9.76 0.94 2.23
C THR A 136 -11.14 1.19 1.61
N ASP A 137 -11.23 1.45 0.30
CA ASP A 137 -12.49 1.62 -0.43
C ASP A 137 -13.15 0.28 -0.81
N THR A 138 -13.30 -0.58 0.19
CA THR A 138 -13.79 -1.96 0.07
C THR A 138 -15.12 -2.07 -0.68
N ALA A 139 -16.02 -1.10 -0.55
CA ALA A 139 -17.31 -1.07 -1.26
C ALA A 139 -17.19 -1.10 -2.79
N ALA A 140 -16.16 -0.46 -3.36
CA ALA A 140 -15.91 -0.45 -4.80
C ALA A 140 -15.39 -1.81 -5.27
N LEU A 141 -14.45 -2.38 -4.51
CA LEU A 141 -13.79 -3.64 -4.80
C LEU A 141 -14.69 -4.87 -4.55
N CYS A 142 -15.56 -4.82 -3.56
CA CYS A 142 -16.46 -5.94 -3.22
C CYS A 142 -17.78 -5.94 -4.02
N GLY A 143 -17.98 -4.96 -4.90
CA GLY A 143 -19.19 -4.87 -5.73
C GLY A 143 -20.43 -4.29 -5.04
N SER A 144 -20.32 -3.70 -3.85
CA SER A 144 -21.44 -2.94 -3.23
C SER A 144 -21.67 -1.58 -3.91
N ALA A 145 -20.61 -1.00 -4.50
CA ALA A 145 -20.65 0.23 -5.28
C ALA A 145 -20.08 -0.02 -6.68
N THR A 146 -20.78 -0.80 -7.50
CA THR A 146 -20.31 -1.31 -8.80
C THR A 146 -19.76 -0.22 -9.73
N ASN A 147 -20.44 0.94 -9.84
CA ASN A 147 -19.96 2.04 -10.67
C ASN A 147 -18.61 2.61 -10.20
N SER A 148 -18.36 2.61 -8.89
CA SER A 148 -17.05 2.99 -8.33
C SER A 148 -15.99 1.96 -8.70
N GLY A 149 -16.33 0.67 -8.59
CA GLY A 149 -15.47 -0.45 -9.01
C GLY A 149 -15.06 -0.37 -10.48
N LEU A 150 -16.02 -0.06 -11.36
CA LEU A 150 -15.78 0.12 -12.79
C LEU A 150 -14.83 1.31 -13.06
N ARG A 151 -15.07 2.47 -12.44
CA ARG A 151 -14.24 3.67 -12.68
C ARG A 151 -12.82 3.53 -12.16
N LYS A 152 -12.63 2.99 -10.97
CA LYS A 152 -11.32 2.91 -10.30
C LYS A 152 -10.55 1.69 -10.76
N TYR A 153 -11.20 0.52 -10.77
CA TYR A 153 -10.51 -0.75 -10.96
C TYR A 153 -10.73 -1.38 -12.33
N SER A 154 -11.60 -0.81 -13.17
CA SER A 154 -12.01 -1.40 -14.46
C SER A 154 -12.53 -2.83 -14.29
N ALA A 155 -13.25 -3.06 -13.18
CA ALA A 155 -13.77 -4.38 -12.83
C ALA A 155 -15.25 -4.27 -12.44
N PHE A 156 -16.04 -5.19 -12.95
CA PHE A 156 -17.42 -5.38 -12.54
C PHE A 156 -17.49 -6.44 -11.44
N ALA A 157 -18.14 -6.12 -10.34
CA ALA A 157 -18.49 -7.08 -9.30
C ALA A 157 -19.85 -6.75 -8.72
N LYS A 158 -20.52 -7.80 -8.25
CA LYS A 158 -21.66 -7.72 -7.33
C LYS A 158 -21.25 -8.39 -6.02
N LYS A 159 -21.79 -7.91 -4.91
CA LYS A 159 -21.44 -8.41 -3.58
C LYS A 159 -21.90 -9.87 -3.41
N THR A 160 -20.95 -10.81 -3.38
CA THR A 160 -21.15 -12.22 -3.06
C THR A 160 -20.87 -12.49 -1.57
N GLU A 161 -21.03 -13.71 -1.10
CA GLU A 161 -20.68 -14.17 0.25
C GLU A 161 -19.16 -14.22 0.49
N TYR A 162 -18.37 -14.46 -0.56
CA TYR A 162 -16.90 -14.45 -0.55
C TYR A 162 -16.33 -13.13 -1.12
N TYR A 163 -17.08 -12.03 -0.97
CA TYR A 163 -16.70 -10.71 -1.46
C TYR A 163 -15.31 -10.21 -1.01
N PRO A 164 -14.75 -10.56 0.18
CA PRO A 164 -13.42 -10.11 0.55
C PRO A 164 -12.37 -10.64 -0.42
N GLU A 165 -12.49 -11.91 -0.85
CA GLU A 165 -11.58 -12.51 -1.82
C GLU A 165 -11.75 -11.89 -3.21
N VAL A 166 -13.00 -11.65 -3.64
CA VAL A 166 -13.28 -10.95 -4.90
C VAL A 166 -12.60 -9.58 -4.92
N GLY A 167 -12.71 -8.83 -3.83
CA GLY A 167 -12.07 -7.51 -3.70
C GLY A 167 -10.55 -7.57 -3.79
N VAL A 168 -9.91 -8.51 -3.09
CA VAL A 168 -8.46 -8.73 -3.17
C VAL A 168 -8.04 -9.07 -4.60
N ARG A 169 -8.74 -10.01 -5.26
CA ARG A 169 -8.43 -10.43 -6.63
C ARG A 169 -8.62 -9.31 -7.65
N ILE A 170 -9.63 -8.45 -7.48
CA ILE A 170 -9.82 -7.27 -8.33
C ILE A 170 -8.66 -6.28 -8.17
N LEU A 171 -8.21 -6.02 -6.94
CA LEU A 171 -7.08 -5.14 -6.68
C LEU A 171 -5.78 -5.71 -7.27
N ILE A 172 -5.51 -7.01 -7.09
CA ILE A 172 -4.39 -7.71 -7.74
C ILE A 172 -4.49 -7.58 -9.27
N GLY A 173 -5.67 -7.80 -9.84
CA GLY A 173 -5.92 -7.67 -11.28
C GLY A 173 -5.69 -6.25 -11.79
N LYS A 174 -6.04 -5.22 -11.01
CA LYS A 174 -5.71 -3.82 -11.34
C LYS A 174 -4.20 -3.64 -11.38
N ILE A 175 -3.47 -4.10 -10.36
CA ILE A 175 -1.99 -4.01 -10.33
C ILE A 175 -1.38 -4.75 -11.53
N ALA A 176 -1.88 -5.93 -11.88
CA ALA A 176 -1.42 -6.69 -13.06
C ALA A 176 -1.57 -5.88 -14.35
N ARG A 177 -2.73 -5.24 -14.58
CA ARG A 177 -2.97 -4.41 -15.76
C ARG A 177 -2.05 -3.18 -15.84
N GLU A 178 -1.69 -2.60 -14.70
CA GLU A 178 -0.83 -1.42 -14.66
C GLU A 178 0.66 -1.78 -14.79
N ILE A 179 1.12 -2.81 -14.09
CA ILE A 179 2.55 -3.13 -14.00
C ILE A 179 3.13 -3.72 -15.28
N THR A 180 2.33 -4.49 -16.04
CA THR A 180 2.79 -5.13 -17.27
C THR A 180 3.12 -4.13 -18.38
N LYS A 181 2.55 -2.91 -18.32
CA LYS A 181 2.86 -1.80 -19.25
C LYS A 181 4.35 -1.42 -19.23
N TYR A 182 5.04 -1.74 -18.14
CA TYR A 182 6.44 -1.38 -17.89
C TYR A 182 7.38 -2.60 -17.96
N ASP A 183 6.96 -3.69 -18.63
CA ASP A 183 7.70 -4.94 -18.76
C ASP A 183 8.08 -5.57 -17.41
N LYS A 184 7.20 -5.41 -16.43
CA LYS A 184 7.36 -5.96 -15.09
C LYS A 184 6.25 -6.97 -14.80
N ALA A 185 6.60 -7.96 -14.00
CA ALA A 185 5.69 -8.94 -13.42
C ALA A 185 5.84 -8.93 -11.90
N PHE A 186 4.92 -9.60 -11.21
CA PHE A 186 5.05 -9.82 -9.78
C PHE A 186 4.64 -11.22 -9.35
N GLU A 187 5.08 -11.58 -8.16
CA GLU A 187 4.56 -12.68 -7.35
C GLU A 187 3.88 -12.07 -6.11
N VAL A 188 2.69 -12.55 -5.78
CA VAL A 188 2.00 -12.15 -4.54
C VAL A 188 2.69 -12.86 -3.38
N ILE A 189 3.32 -12.10 -2.48
CA ILE A 189 4.01 -12.68 -1.32
C ILE A 189 2.99 -13.09 -0.28
N LEU A 190 2.05 -12.18 -0.02
CA LEU A 190 0.92 -12.36 0.88
C LEU A 190 -0.22 -11.45 0.41
N CYS A 191 -1.45 -11.81 0.75
CA CYS A 191 -2.58 -10.89 0.66
C CYS A 191 -3.55 -11.18 1.80
N TRP A 192 -4.21 -10.14 2.29
CA TRP A 192 -5.27 -10.31 3.26
C TRP A 192 -6.33 -9.23 3.17
N ALA A 193 -7.52 -9.61 3.59
CA ALA A 193 -8.65 -8.72 3.81
C ALA A 193 -8.95 -8.71 5.31
N ARG A 194 -9.08 -7.54 5.90
CA ARG A 194 -9.50 -7.42 7.30
C ARG A 194 -10.36 -6.18 7.50
N GLU A 195 -11.52 -6.38 8.12
CA GLU A 195 -12.48 -5.32 8.45
C GLU A 195 -12.82 -4.45 7.23
N HIS A 196 -12.13 -3.32 7.08
CA HIS A 196 -12.38 -2.31 6.05
C HIS A 196 -11.17 -2.03 5.15
N TYR A 197 -10.22 -2.97 5.04
CA TYR A 197 -9.11 -2.83 4.12
C TYR A 197 -8.65 -4.14 3.49
N TYR A 198 -8.00 -4.01 2.34
CA TYR A 198 -7.22 -5.05 1.68
C TYR A 198 -5.76 -4.64 1.68
N ARG A 199 -4.85 -5.60 1.83
CA ARG A 199 -3.41 -5.37 1.84
C ARG A 199 -2.71 -6.44 1.02
N ILE A 200 -1.82 -6.00 0.12
CA ILE A 200 -1.16 -6.88 -0.86
C ILE A 200 0.32 -6.49 -1.00
N PRO A 201 1.22 -7.18 -0.28
CA PRO A 201 2.65 -7.15 -0.55
C PRO A 201 3.05 -8.04 -1.73
N LEU A 202 3.83 -7.49 -2.66
CA LEU A 202 4.22 -8.09 -3.92
C LEU A 202 5.75 -8.06 -4.08
N LYS A 203 6.29 -9.11 -4.70
CA LYS A 203 7.67 -9.13 -5.20
C LYS A 203 7.66 -8.87 -6.70
N VAL A 204 8.35 -7.83 -7.13
CA VAL A 204 8.39 -7.36 -8.52
C VAL A 204 9.67 -7.83 -9.21
N VAL A 205 9.54 -8.16 -10.48
CA VAL A 205 10.66 -8.48 -11.37
C VAL A 205 10.47 -7.84 -12.73
N LYS A 206 11.52 -7.23 -13.28
CA LYS A 206 11.53 -6.72 -14.66
C LYS A 206 11.81 -7.89 -15.62
N SER A 207 10.82 -8.25 -16.43
CA SER A 207 10.91 -9.31 -17.43
C SER A 207 9.70 -9.26 -18.35
N THR A 208 9.92 -8.96 -19.63
CA THR A 208 8.90 -9.00 -20.69
C THR A 208 8.20 -10.36 -20.77
N SER A 209 8.98 -11.45 -20.72
CA SER A 209 8.45 -12.81 -20.76
C SER A 209 7.53 -13.12 -19.58
N LYS A 210 7.94 -12.76 -18.34
CA LYS A 210 7.09 -12.96 -17.17
C LYS A 210 5.85 -12.05 -17.20
N ALA A 211 5.99 -10.81 -17.68
CA ALA A 211 4.87 -9.88 -17.81
C ALA A 211 3.78 -10.43 -18.74
N GLY A 212 4.16 -11.01 -19.88
CA GLY A 212 3.23 -11.68 -20.78
C GLY A 212 2.56 -12.92 -20.17
N LYS A 213 3.29 -13.68 -19.33
CA LYS A 213 2.74 -14.87 -18.65
C LYS A 213 1.74 -14.52 -17.55
N LEU A 214 1.86 -13.35 -16.90
CA LEU A 214 0.97 -12.94 -15.81
C LEU A 214 -0.51 -12.94 -16.20
N TYR A 215 -0.82 -12.62 -17.47
CA TYR A 215 -2.20 -12.63 -17.97
C TYR A 215 -2.82 -14.02 -18.06
N LYS A 216 -2.04 -15.10 -18.00
CA LYS A 216 -2.58 -16.47 -17.91
C LYS A 216 -3.27 -16.72 -16.57
N ASP A 217 -2.92 -15.96 -15.54
CA ASP A 217 -3.48 -16.05 -14.20
C ASP A 217 -4.61 -15.04 -13.97
N VAL A 218 -4.86 -14.15 -14.94
CA VAL A 218 -5.96 -13.17 -14.90
C VAL A 218 -7.18 -13.77 -15.59
N GLY A 219 -8.32 -13.78 -14.88
CA GLY A 219 -9.55 -14.35 -15.39
C GLY A 219 -10.80 -13.66 -14.86
N TYR A 220 -11.94 -14.32 -15.08
CA TYR A 220 -13.26 -13.86 -14.70
C TYR A 220 -13.91 -14.85 -13.73
N LEU A 221 -14.86 -14.35 -12.95
CA LEU A 221 -15.69 -15.13 -12.04
C LEU A 221 -17.14 -15.06 -12.50
N PHE A 222 -17.77 -16.23 -12.61
CA PHE A 222 -19.21 -16.35 -12.78
C PHE A 222 -19.82 -16.84 -11.46
N HIS A 223 -20.92 -16.22 -11.05
CA HIS A 223 -21.61 -16.55 -9.79
C HIS A 223 -23.12 -16.54 -10.03
N CYS A 224 -23.80 -17.59 -9.57
CA CYS A 224 -25.25 -17.69 -9.60
C CYS A 224 -25.84 -17.34 -8.23
N PHE A 225 -26.47 -16.17 -8.12
CA PHE A 225 -27.10 -15.72 -6.87
C PHE A 225 -28.29 -16.60 -6.41
N ASN A 226 -28.70 -17.59 -7.21
CA ASN A 226 -29.77 -18.52 -6.85
C ASN A 226 -29.27 -19.81 -6.19
N CYS A 227 -28.07 -20.30 -6.54
CA CYS A 227 -27.57 -21.60 -6.06
C CYS A 227 -26.13 -21.58 -5.54
N LEU A 228 -25.47 -20.42 -5.53
CA LEU A 228 -24.03 -20.24 -5.30
C LEU A 228 -23.20 -20.96 -6.36
#